data_AF-A0A7W9WAK3-F1
#
_entry.id   AF-A0A7W9WAK3-F1
#
_cell.length_a   1.000
_cell.length_b   1.000
_cell.length_c   1.000
_cell.angle_alpha   90.00
_cell.angle_beta   90.00
_cell.angle_gamma   90.00
#
_symmetry.space_group_name_H-M   'P 1'
#
loop_
_entity.id
_entity.type
_entity.pdbx_description
1 polymer ?
#
loop_
_entity_poly.entity_id
_entity_poly.type
_entity_poly.pdbx_seq_one_letter_code
_entity_poly.pdbx_strand_id
1 'polypeptide(L)'
;MEFFRQAFFGPIDNYLAWHDGYDSVIDVAATLNQLSAAEQELAAAELVRALRQGPADPRVVLGLAYLRYRPALPALHDYLPRAANYVLQAISQIDPAQLDLQQVARVLETRDTYPLIDVLMGLGYYYTRAQLNADLVERIIALLAHPDYLVRYHALQAARRLHGIPSPTDDLNSLREDPVFSSIVSDKRPRDFRRAQELLLAEIKQFTPPSLS
;
A
#
# COMPACT_ATOMS: atom_id res chain seq x y z
N MET A 1 26.86 -12.30 8.02
CA MET A 1 26.74 -10.91 7.51
C MET A 1 27.00 -10.71 6.01
N GLU A 2 28.02 -11.31 5.38
CA GLU A 2 28.31 -11.07 3.93
C GLU A 2 27.16 -11.52 3.00
N PHE A 3 26.62 -12.72 3.25
CA PHE A 3 25.44 -13.23 2.53
C PHE A 3 24.23 -12.29 2.61
N PHE A 4 23.97 -11.72 3.79
CA PHE A 4 22.94 -10.69 3.98
C PHE A 4 23.20 -9.46 3.09
N ARG A 5 24.43 -8.92 3.09
CA ARG A 5 24.74 -7.73 2.28
C ARG A 5 24.61 -8.02 0.78
N GLN A 6 24.98 -9.21 0.34
CA GLN A 6 24.78 -9.62 -1.06
C GLN A 6 23.28 -9.69 -1.41
N ALA A 7 22.45 -10.26 -0.54
CA ALA A 7 21.02 -10.40 -0.79
C ALA A 7 20.27 -9.04 -0.81
N PHE A 8 20.62 -8.12 0.09
CA PHE A 8 19.89 -6.85 0.25
C PHE A 8 20.51 -5.65 -0.48
N PHE A 9 21.81 -5.69 -0.76
CA PHE A 9 22.55 -4.58 -1.38
C PHE A 9 23.33 -4.99 -2.64
N GLY A 10 23.32 -6.28 -2.99
CA GLY A 10 23.87 -6.76 -4.25
C GLY A 10 22.97 -6.42 -5.45
N PRO A 11 23.47 -6.66 -6.68
CA PRO A 11 22.72 -6.42 -7.91
C PRO A 11 21.42 -7.22 -7.97
N ILE A 12 20.44 -6.69 -8.70
CA ILE A 12 19.12 -7.30 -8.87
C ILE A 12 18.90 -7.68 -10.32
N ASP A 13 18.24 -8.82 -10.51
CA ASP A 13 17.53 -9.08 -11.75
C ASP A 13 16.28 -8.20 -11.83
N ASN A 14 16.42 -7.05 -12.50
CA ASN A 14 15.34 -6.08 -12.63
C ASN A 14 14.13 -6.64 -13.41
N TYR A 15 14.34 -7.66 -14.26
CA TYR A 15 13.24 -8.28 -15.00
C TYR A 15 12.37 -9.10 -14.06
N LEU A 16 12.98 -9.96 -13.23
CA LEU A 16 12.25 -10.74 -12.23
C LEU A 16 11.63 -9.85 -11.16
N ALA A 17 12.34 -8.83 -10.68
CA ALA A 17 11.79 -7.87 -9.71
C ALA A 17 10.57 -7.13 -10.25
N TRP A 18 10.56 -6.81 -11.55
CA TRP A 18 9.43 -6.17 -12.21
C TRP A 18 8.26 -7.13 -12.47
N HIS A 19 8.53 -8.36 -12.89
CA HIS A 19 7.50 -9.34 -13.26
C HIS A 19 6.86 -10.00 -12.03
N ASP A 20 7.67 -10.40 -11.05
CA ASP A 20 7.27 -11.25 -9.93
C ASP A 20 7.34 -10.52 -8.56
N GLY A 21 7.82 -9.28 -8.54
CA GLY A 21 8.02 -8.49 -7.31
C GLY A 21 9.35 -8.79 -6.60
N TYR A 22 9.73 -7.97 -5.61
CA TYR A 22 10.99 -8.16 -4.89
C TYR A 22 11.01 -9.36 -3.94
N ASP A 23 9.85 -9.77 -3.42
CA ASP A 23 9.71 -10.96 -2.55
C ASP A 23 10.09 -12.26 -3.27
N SER A 24 9.95 -12.32 -4.60
CA SER A 24 10.34 -13.49 -5.39
C SER A 24 11.85 -13.49 -5.73
N VAL A 25 12.47 -12.32 -5.70
CA VAL A 25 13.90 -12.12 -6.01
C VAL A 25 14.78 -12.41 -4.79
N ILE A 26 14.25 -12.21 -3.58
CA ILE A 26 14.95 -12.53 -2.34
C ILE A 26 14.14 -13.45 -1.43
N ASP A 27 14.76 -14.58 -1.05
CA ASP A 27 14.26 -15.34 0.10
C ASP A 27 14.71 -14.64 1.40
N VAL A 28 13.90 -13.65 1.80
CA VAL A 28 14.10 -12.84 3.01
C VAL A 28 14.25 -13.74 4.23
N ALA A 29 13.40 -14.76 4.33
CA ALA A 29 13.38 -15.68 5.45
C ALA A 29 14.66 -16.53 5.49
N ALA A 30 15.07 -17.13 4.36
CA ALA A 30 16.30 -17.88 4.29
C ALA A 30 17.53 -17.00 4.62
N THR A 31 17.52 -15.73 4.22
CA THR A 31 18.65 -14.82 4.46
C THR A 31 18.75 -14.39 5.92
N LEU A 32 17.64 -13.98 6.52
CA LEU A 32 17.64 -13.39 7.86
C LEU A 32 17.57 -14.44 8.98
N ASN A 33 16.96 -15.61 8.74
CA ASN A 33 16.91 -16.69 9.74
C ASN A 33 18.27 -17.38 9.97
N GLN A 34 19.21 -17.23 9.04
CA GLN A 34 20.57 -17.76 9.19
C GLN A 34 21.45 -16.89 10.11
N LEU A 35 21.01 -15.68 10.42
CA LEU A 35 21.74 -14.76 11.28
C LEU A 35 21.42 -15.04 12.76
N SER A 36 22.42 -14.89 13.62
CA SER A 36 22.20 -14.83 15.08
C SER A 36 21.39 -13.59 15.46
N ALA A 37 20.80 -13.57 16.67
CA ALA A 37 20.03 -12.41 17.14
C ALA A 37 20.84 -11.09 17.13
N ALA A 38 22.12 -11.15 17.51
CA ALA A 38 23.01 -9.98 17.45
C ALA A 38 23.29 -9.53 16.01
N GLU A 39 23.42 -10.47 15.07
CA GLU A 39 23.60 -10.16 13.65
C GLU A 39 22.30 -9.63 13.01
N GLN A 40 21.13 -10.11 13.43
CA GLN A 40 19.84 -9.55 12.99
C GLN A 40 19.69 -8.10 13.44
N GLU A 41 20.11 -7.76 14.65
CA GLU A 41 20.11 -6.37 15.14
C GLU A 41 21.03 -5.48 14.30
N LEU A 42 22.24 -5.97 13.98
CA LEU A 42 23.18 -5.27 13.10
C LEU A 42 22.63 -5.11 11.68
N ALA A 43 22.03 -6.17 11.13
CA ALA A 43 21.38 -6.15 9.82
C ALA A 43 20.25 -5.12 9.79
N ALA A 44 19.38 -5.10 10.81
CA ALA A 44 18.30 -4.12 10.93
C ALA A 44 18.83 -2.68 10.95
N ALA A 45 19.89 -2.42 11.71
CA ALA A 45 20.53 -1.10 11.74
C ALA A 45 21.13 -0.71 10.36
N GLU A 46 21.73 -1.65 9.64
CA GLU A 46 22.22 -1.42 8.27
C GLU A 46 21.07 -1.11 7.29
N LEU A 47 19.95 -1.84 7.38
CA LEU A 47 18.74 -1.61 6.58
C LEU A 47 18.14 -0.22 6.87
N VAL A 48 17.99 0.16 8.15
CA VAL A 48 17.50 1.51 8.53
C VAL A 48 18.42 2.61 7.98
N ARG A 49 19.73 2.42 8.06
CA ARG A 49 20.70 3.37 7.52
C ARG A 49 20.55 3.52 6.00
N ALA A 50 20.39 2.41 5.27
CA ALA A 50 20.17 2.44 3.83
C ALA A 50 18.86 3.19 3.48
N LEU A 51 17.79 2.94 4.23
CA LEU A 51 16.50 3.62 4.06
C LEU A 51 16.62 5.15 4.18
N ARG A 52 17.42 5.63 5.14
CA ARG A 52 17.64 7.07 5.39
C ARG A 52 18.54 7.76 4.37
N GLN A 53 19.50 7.04 3.77
CA GLN A 53 20.49 7.62 2.86
C GLN A 53 20.02 7.69 1.40
N GLY A 54 18.94 6.96 1.05
CA GLY A 54 18.22 7.06 -0.22
C GLY A 54 18.91 6.37 -1.41
N PRO A 55 18.28 6.44 -2.61
CA PRO A 55 17.05 5.70 -2.87
C PRO A 55 17.22 4.25 -2.41
N ALA A 56 16.35 3.81 -1.49
CA ALA A 56 16.47 2.49 -0.90
C ALA A 56 15.68 1.47 -1.73
N ASP A 57 16.33 0.35 -1.95
CA ASP A 57 15.73 -0.81 -2.57
C ASP A 57 14.50 -1.30 -1.79
N PRO A 58 13.38 -1.67 -2.42
CA PRO A 58 12.24 -2.27 -1.73
C PRO A 58 12.60 -3.48 -0.86
N ARG A 59 13.66 -4.24 -1.22
CA ARG A 59 14.23 -5.30 -0.38
C ARG A 59 14.55 -4.82 1.03
N VAL A 60 15.02 -3.58 1.18
CA VAL A 60 15.33 -3.00 2.50
C VAL A 60 14.08 -2.93 3.38
N VAL A 61 12.97 -2.49 2.81
CA VAL A 61 11.68 -2.39 3.50
C VAL A 61 11.15 -3.77 3.89
N LEU A 62 11.26 -4.74 2.98
CA LEU A 62 10.86 -6.13 3.21
C LEU A 62 11.67 -6.80 4.32
N GLY A 63 12.98 -6.56 4.37
CA GLY A 63 13.84 -7.05 5.46
C GLY A 63 13.46 -6.48 6.82
N LEU A 64 13.14 -5.19 6.88
CA LEU A 64 12.68 -4.53 8.11
C LEU A 64 11.30 -5.05 8.58
N ALA A 65 10.40 -5.33 7.63
CA ALA A 65 9.11 -5.94 7.88
C ALA A 65 9.26 -7.33 8.51
N TYR A 66 10.11 -8.16 7.90
CA TYR A 66 10.40 -9.52 8.35
C TYR A 66 10.96 -9.56 9.78
N LEU A 67 11.94 -8.69 10.07
CA LEU A 67 12.53 -8.57 11.41
C LEU A 67 11.59 -7.93 12.43
N ARG A 68 10.44 -7.39 11.99
CA ARG A 68 9.50 -6.62 12.82
C ARG A 68 10.22 -5.52 13.62
N TYR A 69 11.19 -4.86 13.00
CA TYR A 69 12.13 -3.98 13.69
C TYR A 69 11.50 -2.62 14.02
N ARG A 70 10.89 -2.50 15.20
CA ARG A 70 10.18 -1.30 15.67
C ARG A 70 10.96 0.02 15.55
N PRO A 71 12.29 0.08 15.82
CA PRO A 71 13.05 1.33 15.65
C PRO A 71 13.12 1.87 14.21
N ALA A 72 12.72 1.07 13.20
CA ALA A 72 12.65 1.52 11.81
C ALA A 72 11.46 2.43 11.50
N LEU A 73 10.41 2.45 12.33
CA LEU A 73 9.15 3.15 12.04
C LEU A 73 9.32 4.61 11.59
N PRO A 74 10.18 5.46 12.21
CA PRO A 74 10.39 6.82 11.72
C PRO A 74 10.95 6.85 10.29
N ALA A 75 11.94 6.00 9.99
CA ALA A 75 12.53 5.96 8.66
C ALA A 75 11.56 5.40 7.60
N LEU A 76 10.68 4.47 7.99
CA LEU A 76 9.61 3.96 7.14
C LEU A 76 8.60 5.06 6.80
N HIS A 77 8.17 5.86 7.77
CA HIS A 77 7.27 7.00 7.51
C HIS A 77 7.89 8.05 6.58
N ASP A 78 9.17 8.37 6.76
CA ASP A 78 9.90 9.29 5.87
C ASP A 78 10.01 8.73 4.44
N TYR A 79 10.11 7.40 4.30
CA TYR A 79 10.22 6.73 3.01
C TYR A 79 8.88 6.45 2.33
N LEU A 80 7.76 6.60 3.04
CA LEU A 80 6.41 6.28 2.57
C LEU A 80 6.07 6.87 1.18
N PRO A 81 6.39 8.13 0.84
CA PRO A 81 6.08 8.69 -0.48
C PRO A 81 6.79 8.02 -1.67
N ARG A 82 7.83 7.21 -1.41
CA ARG A 82 8.66 6.59 -2.47
C ARG A 82 8.31 5.14 -2.75
N ALA A 83 7.68 4.44 -1.80
CA ALA A 83 7.39 3.02 -1.88
C ALA A 83 6.23 2.65 -0.95
N ALA A 84 5.11 3.37 -1.05
CA ALA A 84 4.05 3.33 -0.05
C ALA A 84 3.48 1.92 0.15
N ASN A 85 3.33 1.12 -0.92
CA ASN A 85 2.82 -0.24 -0.82
C ASN A 85 3.69 -1.11 0.12
N TYR A 86 5.00 -1.14 -0.11
CA TYR A 86 5.95 -1.91 0.72
C TYR A 86 6.08 -1.32 2.13
N VAL A 87 6.09 0.01 2.27
CA VAL A 87 6.18 0.67 3.58
C VAL A 87 4.96 0.38 4.44
N LEU A 88 3.75 0.44 3.87
CA LEU A 88 2.50 0.12 4.56
C LEU A 88 2.43 -1.36 4.94
N GLN A 89 2.91 -2.25 4.07
CA GLN A 89 3.11 -3.67 4.42
C GLN A 89 4.03 -3.81 5.64
N ALA A 90 5.19 -3.14 5.62
CA ALA A 90 6.16 -3.22 6.70
C ALA A 90 5.61 -2.71 8.04
N ILE A 91 4.97 -1.54 8.04
CA ILE A 91 4.37 -0.96 9.24
C ILE A 91 3.28 -1.88 9.78
N SER A 92 2.43 -2.46 8.92
CA SER A 92 1.36 -3.37 9.37
C SER A 92 1.88 -4.64 10.04
N GLN A 93 3.07 -5.13 9.64
CA GLN A 93 3.73 -6.28 10.27
C GLN A 93 4.50 -5.93 11.54
N ILE A 94 5.05 -4.72 11.62
CA ILE A 94 5.82 -4.23 12.78
C ILE A 94 4.87 -3.82 13.92
N ASP A 95 4.03 -2.82 13.65
CA ASP A 95 3.03 -2.29 14.58
C ASP A 95 2.02 -1.42 13.80
N PRO A 96 0.85 -1.96 13.41
CA PRO A 96 -0.10 -1.22 12.59
C PRO A 96 -0.69 0.00 13.31
N ALA A 97 -0.68 0.02 14.65
CA ALA A 97 -1.19 1.16 15.42
C ALA A 97 -0.25 2.37 15.39
N GLN A 98 0.99 2.20 14.89
CA GLN A 98 1.97 3.27 14.75
C GLN A 98 1.92 3.98 13.39
N LEU A 99 0.98 3.64 12.51
CA LEU A 99 0.85 4.29 11.22
C LEU A 99 0.62 5.81 11.38
N ASP A 100 1.52 6.62 10.81
CA ASP A 100 1.35 8.07 10.73
C ASP A 100 0.28 8.42 9.67
N LEU A 101 -0.95 8.61 10.12
CA LEU A 101 -2.09 8.97 9.27
C LEU A 101 -1.92 10.34 8.60
N GLN A 102 -1.17 11.27 9.18
CA GLN A 102 -0.89 12.57 8.57
C GLN A 102 0.07 12.43 7.39
N GLN A 103 1.08 11.57 7.53
CA GLN A 103 2.00 11.26 6.44
C GLN A 103 1.25 10.55 5.29
N VAL A 104 0.35 9.63 5.59
CA VAL A 104 -0.52 8.99 4.58
C VAL A 104 -1.38 10.04 3.87
N ALA A 105 -2.00 10.96 4.61
CA ALA A 105 -2.82 12.02 4.04
C ALA A 105 -2.01 12.90 3.06
N ARG A 106 -0.77 13.25 3.41
CA ARG A 106 0.14 13.99 2.51
C ARG A 106 0.42 13.25 1.21
N VAL A 107 0.57 11.92 1.26
CA VAL A 107 0.78 11.12 0.03
C VAL A 107 -0.49 11.04 -0.80
N LEU A 108 -1.67 10.96 -0.19
CA LEU A 108 -2.96 11.01 -0.92
C LEU A 108 -3.25 12.37 -1.58
N GLU A 109 -2.52 13.43 -1.22
CA GLU A 109 -2.64 14.77 -1.81
C GLU A 109 -1.66 15.03 -2.96
N THR A 110 -0.73 14.11 -3.24
CA THR A 110 0.22 14.28 -4.34
C THR A 110 -0.47 14.27 -5.71
N ARG A 111 0.17 14.90 -6.69
CA ARG A 111 -0.27 14.86 -8.11
C ARG A 111 0.31 13.67 -8.86
N ASP A 112 1.35 13.05 -8.29
CA ASP A 112 2.05 11.95 -8.94
C ASP A 112 1.22 10.67 -8.86
N THR A 113 0.99 10.06 -10.02
CA THR A 113 0.10 8.89 -10.14
C THR A 113 0.66 7.66 -9.45
N TYR A 114 1.97 7.40 -9.56
CA TYR A 114 2.59 6.20 -8.99
C TYR A 114 2.50 6.16 -7.45
N PRO A 115 2.91 7.20 -6.69
CA PRO A 115 2.72 7.20 -5.24
C PRO A 115 1.27 7.07 -4.79
N LEU A 116 0.31 7.63 -5.54
CA LEU A 116 -1.12 7.45 -5.26
C LEU A 116 -1.55 5.99 -5.41
N ILE A 117 -1.15 5.33 -6.50
CA ILE A 117 -1.45 3.92 -6.72
C ILE A 117 -0.86 3.07 -5.58
N ASP A 118 0.42 3.27 -5.25
CA ASP A 118 1.11 2.52 -4.22
C ASP A 118 0.43 2.66 -2.84
N VAL A 119 0.07 3.89 -2.44
CA VAL A 119 -0.57 4.11 -1.15
C VAL A 119 -1.98 3.52 -1.10
N LEU A 120 -2.73 3.60 -2.19
CA LEU A 120 -4.08 3.02 -2.30
C LEU A 120 -4.03 1.49 -2.22
N MET A 121 -3.08 0.86 -2.93
CA MET A 121 -2.84 -0.57 -2.83
C MET A 121 -2.49 -0.97 -1.41
N GLY A 122 -1.51 -0.32 -0.80
CA GLY A 122 -1.06 -0.66 0.55
C GLY A 122 -2.17 -0.50 1.61
N LEU A 123 -2.95 0.59 1.54
CA LEU A 123 -4.08 0.80 2.46
C LEU A 123 -5.16 -0.27 2.27
N GLY A 124 -5.48 -0.64 1.03
CA GLY A 124 -6.49 -1.65 0.73
C GLY A 124 -6.09 -3.09 1.06
N TYR A 125 -4.79 -3.42 1.08
CA TYR A 125 -4.30 -4.77 1.39
C TYR A 125 -3.97 -4.98 2.86
N TYR A 126 -3.43 -3.97 3.55
CA TYR A 126 -2.79 -4.15 4.85
C TYR A 126 -3.52 -3.47 6.02
N TYR A 127 -4.54 -2.67 5.74
CA TYR A 127 -5.28 -1.93 6.76
C TYR A 127 -6.79 -2.17 6.65
N THR A 128 -7.47 -1.94 7.75
CA THR A 128 -8.92 -2.03 7.89
C THR A 128 -9.52 -0.65 8.14
N ARG A 129 -10.83 -0.50 7.91
CA ARG A 129 -11.54 0.75 8.21
C ARG A 129 -11.35 1.23 9.65
N ALA A 130 -11.24 0.32 10.62
CA ALA A 130 -11.09 0.66 12.03
C ALA A 130 -9.72 1.30 12.37
N GLN A 131 -8.71 1.08 11.54
CA GLN A 131 -7.36 1.62 11.72
C GLN A 131 -7.17 2.99 11.06
N LEU A 132 -8.13 3.42 10.23
CA LEU A 132 -8.08 4.70 9.50
C LEU A 132 -9.12 5.68 10.07
N ASN A 133 -8.77 6.97 10.06
CA ASN A 133 -9.74 8.01 10.40
C ASN A 133 -10.72 8.27 9.23
N ALA A 134 -11.83 8.95 9.51
CA ALA A 134 -12.85 9.22 8.50
C ALA A 134 -12.32 10.10 7.34
N ASP A 135 -11.49 11.10 7.65
CA ASP A 135 -10.88 12.01 6.67
C ASP A 135 -10.07 11.27 5.60
N LEU A 136 -9.24 10.29 5.98
CA LEU A 136 -8.50 9.46 5.03
C LEU A 136 -9.41 8.66 4.11
N VAL A 137 -10.50 8.12 4.65
CA VAL A 137 -11.45 7.34 3.85
C VAL A 137 -12.18 8.25 2.86
N GLU A 138 -12.56 9.46 3.27
CA GLU A 138 -13.15 10.45 2.39
C GLU A 138 -12.18 10.86 1.27
N ARG A 139 -10.88 11.02 1.59
CA ARG A 139 -9.83 11.31 0.60
C ARG A 139 -9.66 10.18 -0.41
N ILE A 140 -9.67 8.92 0.03
CA ILE A 140 -9.65 7.75 -0.87
C ILE A 140 -10.85 7.78 -1.81
N ILE A 141 -12.06 8.02 -1.28
CA ILE A 141 -13.28 8.10 -2.11
C ILE A 141 -13.21 9.31 -3.07
N ALA A 142 -12.64 10.43 -2.65
CA ALA A 142 -12.46 11.61 -3.49
C ALA A 142 -11.60 11.31 -4.73
N LEU A 143 -10.64 10.38 -4.63
CA LEU A 143 -9.78 9.96 -5.74
C LEU A 143 -10.51 9.20 -6.85
N LEU A 144 -11.77 8.81 -6.68
CA LEU A 144 -12.60 8.32 -7.80
C LEU A 144 -12.84 9.40 -8.88
N ALA A 145 -12.56 10.67 -8.59
CA ALA A 145 -12.60 11.77 -9.56
C ALA A 145 -11.22 12.17 -10.11
N HIS A 146 -10.16 11.43 -9.77
CA HIS A 146 -8.81 11.69 -10.27
C HIS A 146 -8.75 11.57 -11.80
N PRO A 147 -7.95 12.39 -12.53
CA PRO A 147 -7.85 12.32 -14.00
C PRO A 147 -7.30 10.98 -14.52
N ASP A 148 -6.39 10.35 -13.78
CA ASP A 148 -5.82 9.04 -14.13
C ASP A 148 -6.75 7.88 -13.76
N TYR A 149 -6.98 6.97 -14.71
CA TYR A 149 -7.84 5.79 -14.54
C TYR A 149 -7.32 4.81 -13.49
N LEU A 150 -6.01 4.55 -13.44
CA LEU A 150 -5.44 3.59 -12.51
C LEU A 150 -5.61 4.07 -11.07
N VAL A 151 -5.46 5.37 -10.82
CA VAL A 151 -5.75 5.96 -9.50
C VAL A 151 -7.22 5.74 -9.11
N ARG A 152 -8.17 6.01 -10.02
CA ARG A 152 -9.59 5.77 -9.74
C ARG A 152 -9.89 4.30 -9.45
N TYR A 153 -9.28 3.39 -10.21
CA TYR A 153 -9.42 1.96 -10.04
C TYR A 153 -8.90 1.50 -8.67
N HIS A 154 -7.68 1.88 -8.31
CA HIS A 154 -7.10 1.51 -7.02
C HIS A 154 -7.82 2.18 -5.85
N ALA A 155 -8.37 3.39 -6.03
CA ALA A 155 -9.18 4.07 -5.03
C ALA A 155 -10.49 3.33 -4.75
N LEU A 156 -11.18 2.87 -5.80
CA LEU A 156 -12.37 2.03 -5.68
C LEU A 156 -12.06 0.71 -4.94
N GLN A 157 -11.00 0.02 -5.36
CA GLN A 157 -10.57 -1.24 -4.75
C GLN A 157 -10.21 -1.06 -3.27
N ALA A 158 -9.43 -0.03 -2.94
CA ALA A 158 -9.05 0.29 -1.56
C ALA A 158 -10.29 0.59 -0.71
N ALA A 159 -11.20 1.45 -1.18
CA ALA A 159 -12.41 1.78 -0.46
C ALA A 159 -13.28 0.54 -0.20
N ARG A 160 -13.49 -0.31 -1.21
CA ARG A 160 -14.29 -1.54 -1.05
C ARG A 160 -13.66 -2.49 -0.03
N ARG A 161 -12.36 -2.73 -0.10
CA ARG A 161 -11.66 -3.61 0.84
C ARG A 161 -11.70 -3.10 2.27
N LEU A 162 -11.49 -1.80 2.46
CA LEU A 162 -11.61 -1.18 3.78
C LEU A 162 -13.00 -1.40 4.40
N HIS A 163 -14.04 -1.40 3.56
CA HIS A 163 -15.43 -1.61 3.96
C HIS A 163 -15.93 -3.07 3.86
N GLY A 164 -15.06 -4.03 3.54
CA GLY A 164 -15.44 -5.44 3.40
C GLY A 164 -16.44 -5.71 2.26
N ILE A 165 -16.53 -4.81 1.28
CA ILE A 165 -17.40 -4.93 0.13
C ILE A 165 -16.75 -5.88 -0.88
N PRO A 166 -17.41 -6.98 -1.27
CA PRO A 166 -16.89 -7.87 -2.31
C PRO A 166 -16.67 -7.09 -3.60
N SER A 167 -15.48 -7.19 -4.17
CA SER A 167 -15.29 -6.71 -5.54
C SER A 167 -15.87 -7.73 -6.51
N PRO A 168 -16.36 -7.30 -7.68
CA PRO A 168 -16.69 -8.23 -8.75
C PRO A 168 -15.49 -9.14 -8.99
N THR A 169 -15.76 -10.41 -9.30
CA THR A 169 -14.72 -11.35 -9.71
C THR A 169 -13.90 -10.76 -10.85
N ASP A 170 -12.61 -11.07 -10.93
CA ASP A 170 -11.68 -10.59 -11.98
C ASP A 170 -12.09 -10.99 -13.42
N ASP A 171 -13.27 -11.58 -13.58
CA ASP A 171 -13.87 -11.77 -14.88
C ASP A 171 -14.33 -10.42 -15.47
N LEU A 172 -14.02 -10.22 -16.76
CA LEU A 172 -14.25 -8.96 -17.46
C LEU A 172 -15.74 -8.61 -17.61
N ASN A 173 -16.65 -9.57 -17.49
CA ASN A 173 -18.08 -9.33 -17.66
C ASN A 173 -18.67 -8.76 -16.37
N SER A 174 -18.36 -9.34 -15.23
CA SER A 174 -18.75 -8.88 -13.89
C SER A 174 -18.19 -7.49 -13.59
N LEU A 175 -16.96 -7.19 -14.01
CA LEU A 175 -16.40 -5.84 -13.90
C LEU A 175 -17.17 -4.81 -14.74
N ARG A 176 -17.65 -5.17 -15.94
CA ARG A 176 -18.42 -4.27 -16.79
C ARG A 176 -19.83 -4.03 -16.28
N GLU A 177 -20.42 -5.01 -15.61
CA GLU A 177 -21.75 -4.93 -15.02
C GLU A 177 -21.77 -4.15 -13.69
N ASP A 178 -20.60 -3.96 -13.06
CA ASP A 178 -20.46 -3.15 -11.86
C ASP A 178 -20.76 -1.65 -12.14
N PRO A 179 -21.81 -1.08 -11.53
CA PRO A 179 -22.21 0.30 -11.77
C PRO A 179 -21.17 1.34 -11.32
N VAL A 180 -20.39 1.03 -10.29
CA VAL A 180 -19.32 1.93 -9.80
C VAL A 180 -18.13 1.85 -10.74
N PHE A 181 -17.68 0.64 -11.08
CA PHE A 181 -16.55 0.44 -11.97
C PHE A 181 -16.81 1.03 -13.37
N SER A 182 -17.98 0.74 -13.96
CA SER A 182 -18.38 1.27 -15.26
C SER A 182 -18.44 2.82 -15.31
N SER A 183 -18.53 3.48 -14.16
CA SER A 183 -18.53 4.94 -14.04
C SER A 183 -17.13 5.56 -13.91
N ILE A 184 -16.07 4.76 -13.69
CA ILE A 184 -14.69 5.24 -13.51
C ILE A 184 -13.71 4.89 -14.65
N VAL A 185 -14.16 4.17 -15.68
CA VAL A 185 -13.32 3.80 -16.84
C VAL A 185 -12.84 5.02 -17.66
N SER A 186 -11.83 4.82 -18.51
CA SER A 186 -11.01 5.89 -19.13
C SER A 186 -11.73 6.81 -20.13
N ASP A 187 -12.93 6.46 -20.61
CA ASP A 187 -13.73 7.23 -21.58
C ASP A 187 -14.82 8.11 -20.94
N LYS A 188 -14.87 8.18 -19.60
CA LYS A 188 -15.92 8.88 -18.85
C LYS A 188 -15.61 10.36 -18.57
N ARG A 189 -16.66 11.10 -18.19
CA ARG A 189 -16.64 12.55 -17.92
C ARG A 189 -16.69 12.82 -16.41
N PRO A 190 -16.33 14.03 -15.94
CA PRO A 190 -16.36 14.37 -14.51
C PRO A 190 -17.71 14.13 -13.79
N ARG A 191 -18.83 14.20 -14.50
CA ARG A 191 -20.16 13.86 -13.95
C ARG A 191 -20.30 12.38 -13.60
N ASP A 192 -19.67 11.51 -14.37
CA ASP A 192 -19.73 10.06 -14.19
C ASP A 192 -18.86 9.67 -12.97
N PHE A 193 -17.74 10.36 -12.75
CA PHE A 193 -16.93 10.16 -11.54
C PHE A 193 -17.64 10.59 -10.25
N ARG A 194 -18.37 11.72 -10.28
CA ARG A 194 -19.25 12.10 -9.15
C ARG A 194 -20.34 11.05 -8.92
N ARG A 195 -20.91 10.51 -10.00
CA ARG A 195 -21.87 9.42 -9.91
C ARG A 195 -21.25 8.16 -9.28
N ALA A 196 -20.01 7.83 -9.62
CA ALA A 196 -19.28 6.71 -9.02
C ALA A 196 -19.11 6.90 -7.50
N GLN A 197 -18.77 8.11 -7.05
CA GLN A 197 -18.67 8.44 -5.62
C GLN A 197 -20.01 8.27 -4.90
N GLU A 198 -21.11 8.77 -5.47
CA GLU A 198 -22.45 8.59 -4.90
C GLU A 198 -22.84 7.12 -4.79
N LEU A 199 -22.57 6.34 -5.84
CA LEU A 199 -22.86 4.91 -5.89
C LEU A 199 -22.04 4.14 -4.85
N LEU A 200 -20.74 4.42 -4.74
CA LEU A 200 -19.87 3.81 -3.74
C LEU A 200 -20.31 4.16 -2.31
N LEU A 201 -20.68 5.41 -2.05
CA LEU A 201 -21.20 5.82 -0.74
C LEU A 201 -22.52 5.12 -0.41
N ALA A 202 -23.38 4.88 -1.39
CA ALA A 202 -24.59 4.10 -1.20
C ALA A 202 -24.28 2.62 -0.91
N GLU A 203 -23.31 2.03 -1.61
CA GLU A 203 -22.82 0.67 -1.38
C GLU A 203 -22.24 0.52 0.03
N ILE A 204 -21.37 1.44 0.46
CA ILE A 204 -20.80 1.48 1.82
C ILE A 204 -21.89 1.51 2.90
N LYS A 205 -22.95 2.30 2.73
CA LYS A 205 -24.05 2.37 3.69
C LYS A 205 -24.81 1.06 3.84
N GLN A 206 -24.88 0.24 2.79
CA GLN A 206 -25.53 -1.07 2.83
C GLN A 206 -24.69 -2.09 3.60
N PHE A 207 -23.37 -2.05 3.43
CA PHE A 207 -22.44 -3.01 4.04
C PHE A 207 -21.96 -2.60 5.44
N THR A 208 -22.03 -1.31 5.77
CA THR A 208 -21.72 -0.75 7.09
C THR A 208 -22.97 -0.04 7.62
N PRO A 209 -24.00 -0.78 8.10
CA PRO A 209 -25.17 -0.14 8.69
C PRO A 209 -24.74 0.68 9.91
N PRO A 210 -25.39 1.83 10.18
CA PRO A 210 -25.05 2.64 11.34
C PRO A 210 -25.17 1.77 12.59
N SER A 211 -24.10 1.72 13.38
CA SER A 211 -24.13 1.15 14.72
C SER A 211 -25.33 1.76 15.44
N LEU A 212 -26.30 0.93 15.82
CA LEU A 212 -27.40 1.34 16.68
C LEU A 212 -26.77 1.85 17.98
N SER A 213 -26.68 3.16 18.11
CA SER A 213 -26.35 3.89 19.34
C SER A 213 -27.47 3.77 20.35
#